data_AF-A0A1M7LET3-F1
#
_entry.id   AF-A0A1M7LET3-F1
#
_cell.length_a   1.000
_cell.length_b   1.000
_cell.length_c   1.000
_cell.angle_alpha   90.00
_cell.angle_beta   90.00
_cell.angle_gamma   90.00
#
_symmetry.space_group_name_H-M   'P 1'
#
loop_
_entity.id
_entity.type
_entity.pdbx_description
1 polymer ?
#
loop_
_entity_poly.entity_id
_entity_poly.type
_entity_poly.pdbx_seq_one_letter_code
_entity_poly.pdbx_strand_id
1 'polypeptide(L)'
;MLYAALIRDIQHAQAEAVNMPPNHITTNNLVGSSMERIQPSDAEGRGSVGNFINTRNSWTETNGMLMALELPGIYLQTDKGKIYVYDAVESRILRRTKEGLVISITNPTRYDANISVFAETIADSKKPLGYTAFLKWPKVEVKEGMTRLFLINNDGKSIKSL
;
A
#
# COMPACT_ATOMS: atom_id res chain seq x y z
N MET A 1 -3.15 18.33 -3.75
CA MET A 1 -2.78 16.95 -3.35
C MET A 1 -3.83 16.00 -3.89
N LEU A 2 -3.45 14.90 -4.56
CA LEU A 2 -4.44 13.89 -4.99
C LEU A 2 -4.84 13.06 -3.78
N TYR A 3 -6.12 12.68 -3.67
CA TYR A 3 -6.65 11.87 -2.57
C TYR A 3 -5.83 10.57 -2.35
N ALA A 4 -5.41 9.93 -3.43
CA ALA A 4 -4.52 8.76 -3.40
C ALA A 4 -3.18 9.01 -2.68
N ALA A 5 -2.60 10.21 -2.80
CA ALA A 5 -1.37 10.55 -2.09
C ALA A 5 -1.60 10.63 -0.58
N LEU A 6 -2.70 11.28 -0.17
CA LEU A 6 -3.07 11.38 1.25
C LEU A 6 -3.33 10.01 1.87
N ILE A 7 -4.11 9.16 1.19
CA ILE A 7 -4.42 7.81 1.68
C ILE A 7 -3.15 6.96 1.79
N ARG A 8 -2.22 7.08 0.85
CA ARG A 8 -0.93 6.40 0.92
C ARG A 8 -0.14 6.82 2.15
N ASP A 9 -0.07 8.13 2.39
CA ASP A 9 0.66 8.66 3.54
C ASP A 9 0.01 8.20 4.86
N ILE A 10 -1.33 8.13 4.94
CA ILE A 10 -2.06 7.59 6.10
C ILE A 10 -1.77 6.10 6.32
N GLN A 11 -1.83 5.28 5.26
CA GLN A 11 -1.59 3.85 5.37
C GLN A 11 -0.16 3.54 5.82
N HIS A 12 0.82 4.25 5.26
CA HIS A 12 2.23 4.09 5.65
C HIS A 12 2.46 4.52 7.10
N ALA A 13 1.81 5.60 7.55
CA ALA A 13 1.87 6.02 8.95
C ALA A 13 1.27 4.98 9.91
N GLN A 14 0.21 4.26 9.52
CA GLN A 14 -0.33 3.21 10.40
C GLN A 14 0.69 2.10 10.66
N ALA A 15 1.48 1.73 9.65
CA ALA A 15 2.46 0.66 9.78
C ALA A 15 3.57 0.98 10.80
N GLU A 16 3.79 2.25 11.14
CA GLU A 16 4.79 2.69 12.10
C GLU A 16 4.57 2.09 13.50
N ALA A 17 3.33 1.85 13.90
CA ALA A 17 2.99 1.28 15.21
C ALA A 17 2.85 -0.26 15.21
N VAL A 18 3.11 -0.93 14.08
CA VAL A 18 2.99 -2.39 13.95
C VAL A 18 4.28 -3.08 14.40
N ASN A 19 4.18 -4.05 15.30
CA ASN A 19 5.34 -4.78 15.79
C ASN A 19 5.78 -5.84 14.77
N MET A 20 6.91 -5.64 14.11
CA MET A 20 7.50 -6.54 13.11
C MET A 20 8.95 -6.92 13.43
N PRO A 21 9.16 -7.85 14.38
CA PRO A 21 10.49 -8.38 14.69
C PRO A 21 11.21 -9.03 13.50
N PRO A 22 12.56 -9.04 13.49
CA PRO A 22 13.44 -8.39 14.46
C PRO A 22 13.72 -6.91 14.15
N ASN A 23 13.31 -6.42 12.97
CA ASN A 23 13.78 -5.15 12.42
C ASN A 23 12.96 -3.93 12.88
N HIS A 24 11.70 -4.12 13.28
CA HIS A 24 10.81 -3.04 13.69
C HIS A 24 10.06 -3.45 14.95
N ILE A 25 10.62 -3.12 16.12
CA ILE A 25 10.04 -3.44 17.43
C ILE A 25 9.29 -2.22 17.95
N THR A 26 7.98 -2.36 18.20
CA THR A 26 7.14 -1.27 18.71
C THR A 26 6.56 -1.65 20.07
N THR A 27 5.41 -2.33 20.09
CA THR A 27 4.70 -2.76 21.30
C THR A 27 5.46 -3.84 22.07
N ASN A 28 6.46 -4.48 21.47
CA ASN A 28 7.17 -5.62 22.07
C ASN A 28 6.20 -6.73 22.56
N ASN A 29 5.12 -6.93 21.79
CA ASN A 29 4.12 -7.97 22.00
C ASN A 29 4.24 -9.02 20.88
N LEU A 30 3.14 -9.48 20.28
CA LEU A 30 3.18 -10.44 19.16
C LEU A 30 3.58 -9.80 17.82
N VAL A 31 4.07 -10.61 16.88
CA VAL A 31 4.28 -10.19 15.48
C VAL A 31 2.96 -9.72 14.88
N GLY A 32 2.97 -8.57 14.20
CA GLY A 32 1.79 -7.95 13.60
C GLY A 32 0.85 -7.27 14.60
N SER A 33 1.12 -7.36 15.91
CA SER A 33 0.33 -6.60 16.89
C SER A 33 0.57 -5.11 16.71
N SER A 34 -0.48 -4.32 16.92
CA SER A 34 -0.40 -2.87 16.87
C SER A 34 -1.18 -2.27 18.02
N MET A 35 -0.87 -1.03 18.34
CA MET A 35 -1.60 -0.25 19.33
C MET A 35 -1.91 1.13 18.77
N GLU A 36 -2.93 1.76 19.34
CA GLU A 36 -3.24 3.14 19.01
C GLU A 36 -2.13 4.05 19.49
N ARG A 37 -1.46 4.72 18.56
CA ARG A 37 -0.52 5.78 18.88
C ARG A 37 -0.84 7.06 18.14
N ILE A 38 -1.37 8.03 18.88
CA ILE A 38 -1.76 9.33 18.34
C ILE A 38 -0.54 10.22 18.09
N GLN A 39 0.47 10.19 18.97
CA GLN A 39 1.75 10.87 18.75
C GLN A 39 2.88 10.27 19.60
N PRO A 40 4.12 10.23 19.07
CA PRO A 40 5.32 9.94 19.85
C PRO A 40 6.04 11.19 20.37
N SER A 41 5.36 12.34 20.44
CA SER A 41 5.97 13.65 20.76
C SER A 41 6.13 13.89 22.27
N ASP A 42 6.53 15.11 22.65
CA ASP A 42 6.65 15.59 24.02
C ASP A 42 5.30 15.86 24.71
N ALA A 43 4.20 15.88 23.96
CA ALA A 43 2.84 15.96 24.50
C ALA A 43 2.49 14.77 25.41
N GLU A 44 3.22 13.65 25.28
CA GLU A 44 3.09 12.45 26.11
C GLU A 44 3.72 12.61 27.51
N GLY A 45 4.32 13.78 27.76
CA GLY A 45 4.99 14.10 29.00
C GLY A 45 6.49 13.83 28.97
N ARG A 46 7.18 14.42 29.94
CA ARG A 46 8.63 14.32 30.07
C ARG A 46 9.04 12.86 30.26
N GLY A 47 9.92 12.37 29.37
CA GLY A 47 10.43 10.99 29.40
C GLY A 47 9.59 9.98 28.60
N SER A 48 8.49 10.41 27.97
CA SER A 48 7.58 9.53 27.22
C SER A 48 7.65 9.70 25.69
N VAL A 49 8.52 10.58 25.19
CA VAL A 49 8.75 10.78 23.75
C VAL A 49 9.20 9.47 23.11
N GLY A 50 8.57 9.07 22.00
CA GLY A 50 8.88 7.82 21.29
C GLY A 50 8.37 6.55 21.97
N ASN A 51 7.64 6.63 23.08
CA ASN A 51 7.21 5.46 23.83
C ASN A 51 6.07 4.71 23.12
N PHE A 52 6.25 3.40 22.93
CA PHE A 52 5.21 2.45 22.58
C PHE A 52 4.90 1.57 23.79
N ILE A 53 3.65 1.59 24.24
CA ILE A 53 3.22 0.79 25.40
C ILE A 53 3.20 -0.69 25.00
N ASN A 54 3.61 -1.58 25.90
CA ASN A 54 3.48 -3.01 25.71
C ASN A 54 2.03 -3.47 25.86
N THR A 55 1.27 -3.24 24.80
CA THR A 55 -0.16 -3.55 24.69
C THR A 55 -0.53 -3.80 23.23
N ARG A 56 -1.79 -4.17 23.00
CA ARG A 56 -2.37 -4.31 21.68
C ARG A 56 -3.82 -3.82 21.64
N ASN A 57 -4.20 -3.21 20.53
CA ASN A 57 -5.53 -2.67 20.32
C ASN A 57 -6.16 -3.42 19.13
N SER A 58 -7.15 -4.27 19.37
CA SER A 58 -7.76 -5.07 18.28
C SER A 58 -8.36 -4.22 17.16
N TRP A 59 -8.77 -2.98 17.47
CA TRP A 59 -9.29 -2.05 16.48
C TRP A 59 -8.20 -1.60 15.49
N THR A 60 -6.96 -1.34 15.94
CA THR A 60 -5.87 -0.92 15.05
C THR A 60 -5.40 -2.06 14.17
N GLU A 61 -5.40 -3.28 14.70
CA GLU A 61 -5.08 -4.50 13.96
C GLU A 61 -6.12 -4.76 12.87
N THR A 62 -7.41 -4.63 13.22
CA THR A 62 -8.53 -4.79 12.28
C THR A 62 -8.49 -3.70 11.20
N ASN A 63 -8.23 -2.45 11.58
CA ASN A 63 -8.08 -1.35 10.62
C ASN A 63 -6.90 -1.60 9.65
N GLY A 64 -5.76 -2.09 10.16
CA GLY A 64 -4.62 -2.50 9.34
C GLY A 64 -4.98 -3.59 8.33
N MET A 65 -5.72 -4.61 8.75
CA MET A 65 -6.21 -5.66 7.86
C MET A 65 -7.18 -5.12 6.79
N LEU A 66 -8.07 -4.22 7.16
CA LEU A 66 -8.99 -3.58 6.20
C LEU A 66 -8.23 -2.72 5.20
N MET A 67 -7.23 -1.94 5.63
CA MET A 67 -6.39 -1.18 4.69
C MET A 67 -5.64 -2.09 3.71
N ALA A 68 -5.10 -3.22 4.17
CA ALA A 68 -4.43 -4.20 3.30
C ALA A 68 -5.38 -4.86 2.28
N LEU A 69 -6.70 -4.85 2.53
CA LEU A 69 -7.71 -5.41 1.62
C LEU A 69 -8.33 -4.34 0.72
N GLU A 70 -8.70 -3.20 1.29
CA GLU A 70 -9.53 -2.16 0.67
C GLU A 70 -8.71 -1.08 -0.05
N LEU A 71 -7.40 -1.04 0.15
CA LEU A 71 -6.48 -0.21 -0.63
C LEU A 71 -5.71 -1.10 -1.61
N PRO A 72 -5.56 -0.66 -2.88
CA PRO A 72 -4.82 -1.46 -3.84
C PRO A 72 -3.34 -1.37 -3.50
N GLY A 73 -2.58 -2.44 -3.68
CA GLY A 73 -1.13 -2.39 -3.50
C GLY A 73 -0.46 -1.38 -4.44
N ILE A 74 -0.98 -1.25 -5.66
CA ILE A 74 -0.60 -0.21 -6.64
C ILE A 74 -1.84 0.42 -7.27
N TYR A 75 -1.89 1.75 -7.29
CA TYR A 75 -2.88 2.53 -8.02
C TYR A 75 -2.27 3.26 -9.22
N LEU A 76 -2.94 3.22 -10.37
CA LEU A 76 -2.57 3.99 -11.56
C LEU A 76 -3.71 4.85 -12.09
N GLN A 77 -3.36 6.09 -12.46
CA GLN A 77 -4.19 6.90 -13.33
C GLN A 77 -3.59 6.90 -14.74
N THR A 78 -4.15 6.08 -15.63
CA THR A 78 -3.51 5.64 -16.89
C THR A 78 -3.32 6.79 -17.89
N ASP A 79 -4.26 7.73 -17.95
CA ASP A 79 -4.24 8.89 -18.86
C ASP A 79 -3.30 10.00 -18.37
N LYS A 80 -3.19 10.21 -17.05
CA LYS A 80 -2.23 11.16 -16.47
C LYS A 80 -0.83 10.60 -16.24
N GLY A 81 -0.65 9.29 -16.39
CA GLY A 81 0.64 8.63 -16.12
C GLY A 81 1.07 8.82 -14.66
N LYS A 82 0.13 8.71 -13.72
CA LYS A 82 0.43 8.76 -12.29
C LYS A 82 0.37 7.38 -11.69
N ILE A 83 1.27 7.12 -10.75
CA ILE A 83 1.37 5.86 -10.01
C ILE A 83 1.52 6.15 -8.53
N TYR A 84 0.83 5.37 -7.71
CA TYR A 84 0.91 5.39 -6.25
C TYR A 84 1.09 3.96 -5.76
N VAL A 85 2.01 3.76 -4.84
CA VAL A 85 2.35 2.45 -4.30
C VAL A 85 2.04 2.46 -2.81
N TYR A 86 1.21 1.52 -2.38
CA TYR A 86 0.68 1.40 -1.03
C TYR A 86 1.31 0.20 -0.31
N ASP A 87 1.51 -0.91 -1.01
CA ASP A 87 2.23 -2.08 -0.49
C ASP A 87 3.73 -1.78 -0.34
N ALA A 88 4.45 -2.66 0.38
CA ALA A 88 5.90 -2.61 0.56
C ALA A 88 6.69 -3.05 -0.70
N VAL A 89 6.30 -2.55 -1.87
CA VAL A 89 6.98 -2.74 -3.15
C VAL A 89 7.41 -1.40 -3.74
N GLU A 90 8.25 -1.43 -4.75
CA GLU A 90 8.63 -0.25 -5.52
C GLU A 90 8.04 -0.37 -6.93
N SER A 91 7.47 0.72 -7.45
CA SER A 91 6.97 0.73 -8.81
C SER A 91 7.14 2.08 -9.50
N ARG A 92 7.37 2.02 -10.81
CA ARG A 92 7.51 3.20 -11.67
C ARG A 92 6.99 2.91 -13.06
N ILE A 93 6.52 3.96 -13.73
CA ILE A 93 6.16 3.92 -15.14
C ILE A 93 7.45 4.01 -15.96
N LEU A 94 7.69 3.03 -16.82
CA LEU A 94 8.87 2.99 -17.69
C LEU A 94 8.60 3.68 -19.02
N ARG A 95 7.45 3.43 -19.62
CA ARG A 95 7.05 4.01 -20.92
C ARG A 95 5.55 3.89 -21.16
N ARG A 96 5.06 4.72 -22.08
CA ARG A 96 3.72 4.60 -22.68
C ARG A 96 3.85 3.94 -24.05
N THR A 97 2.95 3.03 -24.37
CA THR A 97 2.79 2.39 -25.68
C THR A 97 1.41 2.71 -26.25
N LYS A 98 1.10 2.20 -27.45
CA LYS A 98 -0.25 2.34 -28.02
C LYS A 98 -1.28 1.55 -27.22
N GLU A 99 -0.85 0.45 -26.62
CA GLU A 99 -1.67 -0.49 -25.87
C GLU A 99 -1.90 -0.03 -24.42
N GLY A 100 -0.97 0.73 -23.83
CA GLY A 100 -1.06 1.12 -22.42
C GLY A 100 0.20 1.72 -21.79
N LEU A 101 0.36 1.49 -20.50
CA LEU A 101 1.54 1.85 -19.70
C LEU A 101 2.33 0.59 -19.33
N VAL A 102 3.64 0.63 -19.55
CA VAL A 102 4.56 -0.39 -19.04
C VAL A 102 5.10 0.09 -17.70
N ILE A 103 4.91 -0.71 -16.66
CA ILE A 103 5.42 -0.45 -15.32
C ILE A 103 6.41 -1.52 -14.90
N SER A 104 7.39 -1.15 -14.07
CA SER A 104 8.18 -2.12 -13.31
C SER A 104 7.63 -2.24 -11.90
N ILE A 105 7.60 -3.45 -11.36
CA ILE A 105 7.33 -3.71 -9.95
C ILE A 105 8.52 -4.48 -9.39
N THR A 106 9.16 -3.92 -8.37
CA THR A 106 10.27 -4.51 -7.64
C THR A 106 9.79 -4.85 -6.24
N ASN A 107 10.01 -6.09 -5.80
CA ASN A 107 9.74 -6.51 -4.44
C ASN A 107 11.07 -6.51 -3.65
N PRO A 108 11.35 -5.47 -2.84
CA PRO A 108 12.57 -5.40 -2.05
C PRO A 108 12.49 -6.24 -0.76
N THR A 109 11.34 -6.81 -0.45
CA THR A 109 11.12 -7.53 0.80
C THR A 109 11.62 -8.96 0.71
N ARG A 110 11.80 -9.58 1.88
CA ARG A 110 12.18 -10.99 2.05
C ARG A 110 11.01 -11.99 1.91
N TYR A 111 9.89 -11.53 1.37
CA TYR A 111 8.67 -12.30 1.26
C TYR A 111 8.13 -12.19 -0.16
N ASP A 112 7.55 -13.27 -0.67
CA ASP A 112 6.81 -13.20 -1.93
C ASP A 112 5.62 -12.24 -1.79
N ALA A 113 5.46 -11.34 -2.77
CA ALA A 113 4.41 -10.35 -2.77
C ALA A 113 3.32 -10.71 -3.78
N ASN A 114 2.07 -10.61 -3.33
CA ASN A 114 0.88 -10.75 -4.15
C ASN A 114 0.13 -9.42 -4.13
N ILE A 115 0.39 -8.59 -5.14
CA ILE A 115 0.03 -7.17 -5.15
C ILE A 115 -1.25 -6.96 -5.92
N SER A 116 -2.27 -6.34 -5.31
CA SER A 116 -3.46 -5.89 -6.02
C SER A 116 -3.15 -4.61 -6.81
N VAL A 117 -3.61 -4.55 -8.06
CA VAL A 117 -3.40 -3.39 -8.92
C VAL A 117 -4.75 -2.84 -9.34
N PHE A 118 -4.99 -1.57 -9.01
CA PHE A 118 -6.15 -0.84 -9.48
C PHE A 118 -5.71 0.27 -10.44
N ALA A 119 -6.28 0.30 -11.63
CA ALA A 119 -5.98 1.32 -12.61
C ALA A 119 -7.27 1.87 -13.23
N GLU A 120 -7.29 3.17 -13.47
CA GLU A 120 -8.46 3.85 -14.02
C GLU A 120 -8.07 5.13 -14.78
N THR A 121 -9.01 5.68 -15.54
CA THR A 121 -8.87 6.99 -16.18
C THR A 121 -9.32 8.12 -15.25
N ILE A 122 -9.01 9.38 -15.57
CA ILE A 122 -9.57 10.54 -14.85
C ILE A 122 -11.10 10.63 -14.98
N ALA A 123 -11.67 10.05 -16.03
CA ALA A 123 -13.11 10.03 -16.22
C ALA A 123 -13.77 9.00 -15.29
N ASP A 124 -13.11 7.87 -15.07
CA ASP A 124 -13.59 6.83 -14.15
C ASP A 124 -13.44 7.22 -12.68
N SER A 125 -12.36 7.93 -12.31
CA SER A 125 -12.13 8.35 -10.93
C SER A 125 -13.13 9.38 -10.38
N LYS A 126 -14.00 9.92 -11.24
CA LYS A 126 -15.15 10.76 -10.84
C LYS A 126 -16.32 9.93 -10.34
N LYS A 127 -16.30 8.62 -10.54
CA LYS A 127 -17.35 7.70 -10.09
C LYS A 127 -16.89 7.10 -8.75
N PRO A 128 -17.77 7.04 -7.75
CA PRO A 128 -17.42 6.37 -6.49
C PRO A 128 -17.17 4.88 -6.75
N LEU A 129 -16.17 4.33 -6.07
CA LEU A 129 -15.94 2.89 -6.02
C LEU A 129 -17.07 2.23 -5.22
N GLY A 130 -17.44 1.01 -5.63
CA GLY A 130 -18.33 0.18 -4.82
C GLY A 130 -17.63 -0.32 -3.55
N TYR A 131 -18.40 -0.56 -2.48
CA TYR A 131 -17.88 -1.00 -1.18
C TYR A 131 -16.94 -2.21 -1.23
N THR A 132 -17.13 -3.09 -2.21
CA THR A 132 -16.34 -4.33 -2.38
C THR A 132 -15.55 -4.35 -3.69
N ALA A 133 -15.22 -3.18 -4.24
CA ALA A 133 -14.46 -3.07 -5.50
C ALA A 133 -13.14 -3.86 -5.46
N PHE A 134 -12.50 -3.92 -4.28
CA PHE A 134 -11.26 -4.63 -4.04
C PHE A 134 -11.30 -6.13 -4.36
N LEU A 135 -12.48 -6.76 -4.31
CA LEU A 135 -12.65 -8.17 -4.69
C LEU A 135 -12.34 -8.44 -6.16
N LYS A 136 -12.38 -7.40 -7.02
CA LYS A 136 -12.23 -7.51 -8.46
C LYS A 136 -10.88 -7.01 -8.97
N TRP A 137 -10.02 -6.50 -8.09
CA TRP A 137 -8.73 -5.97 -8.53
C TRP A 137 -7.82 -7.11 -8.98
N PRO A 138 -7.25 -7.03 -10.19
CA PRO A 138 -6.27 -8.00 -10.65
C PRO A 138 -5.07 -8.01 -9.69
N LYS A 139 -4.53 -9.20 -9.46
CA LYS A 139 -3.37 -9.40 -8.61
C LYS A 139 -2.19 -9.89 -9.41
N VAL A 140 -1.01 -9.39 -9.08
CA VAL A 140 0.25 -9.79 -9.72
C VAL A 140 1.22 -10.31 -8.67
N GLU A 141 1.94 -11.37 -9.02
CA GLU A 141 2.93 -11.97 -8.12
C GLU A 141 4.35 -11.53 -8.49
N VAL A 142 5.09 -11.06 -7.49
CA VAL A 142 6.50 -10.71 -7.59
C VAL A 142 7.24 -11.36 -6.43
N LYS A 143 8.12 -12.31 -6.74
CA LYS A 143 8.93 -13.03 -5.75
C LYS A 143 9.86 -12.09 -5.00
N GLU A 144 10.29 -12.51 -3.81
CA GLU A 144 11.33 -11.83 -3.02
C GLU A 144 12.52 -11.40 -3.89
N GLY A 145 12.95 -10.15 -3.75
CA GLY A 145 14.11 -9.57 -4.45
C GLY A 145 13.94 -9.36 -5.95
N MET A 146 12.81 -9.77 -6.55
CA MET A 146 12.63 -9.76 -8.01
C MET A 146 12.03 -8.46 -8.52
N THR A 147 12.34 -8.16 -9.78
CA THR A 147 11.67 -7.11 -10.56
C THR A 147 10.94 -7.75 -11.73
N ARG A 148 9.67 -7.38 -11.93
CA ARG A 148 8.85 -7.81 -13.08
C ARG A 148 8.25 -6.62 -13.81
N LEU A 149 7.99 -6.82 -15.09
CA LEU A 149 7.39 -5.81 -15.96
C LEU A 149 5.94 -6.20 -16.29
N PHE A 150 5.06 -5.21 -16.25
CA PHE A 150 3.65 -5.40 -16.58
C PHE A 150 3.18 -4.30 -17.53
N LEU A 151 2.36 -4.71 -18.51
CA LEU A 151 1.58 -3.80 -19.35
C LEU A 151 0.20 -3.65 -18.74
N ILE A 152 -0.15 -2.42 -18.36
CA ILE A 152 -1.49 -1.99 -17.95
C ILE A 152 -2.13 -1.32 -19.14
N ASN A 153 -3.26 -1.83 -19.63
CA ASN A 153 -3.91 -1.25 -20.80
C ASN A 153 -4.47 0.16 -20.54
N ASN A 154 -4.83 0.87 -21.60
CA ASN A 154 -5.27 2.27 -21.48
C ASN A 154 -6.51 2.47 -20.59
N ASP A 155 -7.45 1.52 -20.55
CA ASP A 155 -8.64 1.61 -19.70
C ASP A 155 -8.41 1.10 -18.26
N GLY A 156 -7.21 0.62 -17.93
CA GLY A 156 -6.82 0.17 -16.60
C GLY A 156 -7.39 -1.19 -16.18
N LYS A 157 -8.11 -1.90 -17.06
CA LYS A 157 -8.83 -3.12 -16.70
C LYS A 157 -8.06 -4.41 -16.92
N SER A 158 -7.00 -4.38 -17.74
CA SER A 158 -6.20 -5.58 -18.00
C SER A 158 -4.72 -5.36 -17.71
N ILE A 159 -4.12 -6.42 -17.20
CA ILE A 159 -2.73 -6.47 -16.78
C ILE A 159 -2.09 -7.71 -17.40
N LYS A 160 -0.97 -7.51 -18.08
CA LYS A 160 -0.22 -8.58 -18.73
C LYS A 160 1.24 -8.53 -18.29
N SER A 161 1.80 -9.65 -17.83
CA SER A 161 3.24 -9.77 -17.62
C SER A 161 3.96 -9.71 -18.98
N LEU A 162 5.08 -9.00 -19.01
CA LEU A 162 5.97 -8.92 -20.18
C LEU A 162 7.14 -9.90 -20.05
#